data_AF-K2EMP1-F1
#
_entry.id   AF-K2EMP1-F1
#
_cell.length_a   1.000
_cell.length_b   1.000
_cell.length_c   1.000
_cell.angle_alpha   90.00
_cell.angle_beta   90.00
_cell.angle_gamma   90.00
#
_symmetry.space_group_name_H-M   'P 1'
#
loop_
_entity.id
_entity.type
_entity.pdbx_description
1 polymer ?
#
loop_
_entity_poly.entity_id
_entity_poly.type
_entity_poly.pdbx_seq_one_letter_code
_entity_poly.pdbx_strand_id
1 'polypeptide(L)'
;MSPDIFLRPYIDSFQSLSEIAFVIKNAYTQRVFLEKDFLNKTEALVRDRVTAEIFGKITKTYKINEETLAKIKKENESEDVKVINLIKSIKKHAIDKEDKEKYLISISERADGIREAFEKQQLTTQKTLLALEELVVEVNKSEQLKKDKGFDDQTFFIYSLLKEIFDEYDLQDFEETAKGVKGLFDKYPYFTSNSKQKRELGADIYAMLLKIEENKVKDSNDIFPKVNKFVERLFDLLND
;
A
#
# COMPACT_ATOMS: atom_id res chain seq x y z
N MET A 1 -30.38 7.57 -32.69
CA MET A 1 -31.30 6.60 -32.07
C MET A 1 -31.59 7.10 -30.66
N SER A 2 -32.78 7.67 -30.43
CA SER A 2 -33.19 8.12 -29.09
C SER A 2 -33.50 6.91 -28.21
N PRO A 3 -33.25 6.95 -26.89
CA PRO A 3 -33.51 5.83 -26.00
C PRO A 3 -35.00 5.45 -25.99
N ASP A 4 -35.26 4.14 -25.98
CA ASP A 4 -36.60 3.55 -25.87
C ASP A 4 -37.36 4.13 -24.65
N ILE A 5 -38.63 4.49 -24.85
CA ILE A 5 -39.49 5.14 -23.85
C ILE A 5 -39.61 4.26 -22.60
N PHE A 6 -39.57 2.94 -22.75
CA PHE A 6 -39.66 1.98 -21.66
C PHE A 6 -38.44 1.98 -20.72
N LEU A 7 -37.29 2.46 -21.18
CA LEU A 7 -36.07 2.47 -20.38
C LEU A 7 -35.91 3.74 -19.54
N ARG A 8 -36.66 4.81 -19.83
CA ARG A 8 -36.56 6.11 -19.14
C ARG A 8 -36.62 6.01 -17.60
N PRO A 9 -37.48 5.19 -16.97
CA PRO A 9 -37.55 5.09 -15.52
C PRO A 9 -36.32 4.44 -14.89
N TYR A 10 -35.55 3.66 -15.66
CA TYR A 10 -34.38 2.92 -15.20
C TYR A 10 -33.07 3.65 -15.50
N ILE A 11 -33.11 4.76 -16.26
CA ILE A 11 -31.93 5.56 -16.62
C ILE A 11 -31.25 6.08 -15.36
N ASP A 12 -32.00 6.60 -14.39
CA ASP A 12 -31.44 7.22 -13.19
C ASP A 12 -30.80 6.18 -12.24
N SER A 13 -31.43 5.00 -12.12
CA SER A 13 -30.89 3.88 -11.35
C SER A 13 -29.65 3.27 -12.01
N PHE A 14 -29.68 3.10 -13.34
CA PHE A 14 -28.53 2.62 -14.11
C PHE A 14 -27.37 3.64 -14.10
N GLN A 15 -27.70 4.94 -14.11
CA GLN A 15 -26.74 6.04 -13.98
C GLN A 15 -26.04 5.98 -12.62
N SER A 16 -26.79 5.86 -11.52
CA SER A 16 -26.22 5.75 -10.18
C SER A 16 -25.25 4.56 -10.07
N LEU A 17 -25.65 3.41 -10.63
CA LEU A 17 -24.81 2.21 -10.70
C LEU A 17 -23.58 2.41 -11.61
N SER A 18 -23.69 3.15 -12.70
CA SER A 18 -22.59 3.40 -13.66
C SER A 18 -21.59 4.41 -13.12
N GLU A 19 -22.04 5.42 -12.37
CA GLU A 19 -21.18 6.38 -11.66
C GLU A 19 -20.36 5.67 -10.59
N ILE A 20 -21.00 4.82 -9.79
CA ILE A 20 -20.32 3.94 -8.82
C ILE A 20 -19.34 3.02 -9.56
N ALA A 21 -19.77 2.35 -10.63
CA ALA A 21 -18.91 1.46 -11.40
C ALA A 21 -17.73 2.17 -12.08
N PHE A 22 -17.87 3.44 -12.49
CA PHE A 22 -16.79 4.22 -13.09
C PHE A 22 -15.82 4.76 -12.06
N VAL A 23 -16.31 5.26 -10.92
CA VAL A 23 -15.47 5.62 -9.78
C VAL A 23 -14.64 4.41 -9.36
N ILE A 24 -15.26 3.24 -9.29
CA ILE A 24 -14.57 1.98 -9.03
C ILE A 24 -13.56 1.70 -10.16
N LYS A 25 -13.96 1.72 -11.43
CA LYS A 25 -13.06 1.43 -12.56
C LYS A 25 -11.80 2.32 -12.58
N ASN A 26 -11.93 3.63 -12.32
CA ASN A 26 -10.78 4.56 -12.38
C ASN A 26 -9.94 4.55 -11.10
N ALA A 27 -10.55 4.24 -9.96
CA ALA A 27 -9.80 4.03 -8.74
C ALA A 27 -9.05 2.69 -8.75
N TYR A 28 -9.49 1.69 -9.53
CA TYR A 28 -9.12 0.30 -9.28
C TYR A 28 -8.74 -0.61 -10.46
N THR A 29 -8.82 -0.20 -11.74
CA THR A 29 -8.43 -1.14 -12.82
C THR A 29 -6.93 -1.25 -13.06
N GLN A 30 -6.34 -2.38 -12.64
CA GLN A 30 -5.17 -2.96 -13.31
C GLN A 30 -5.48 -4.28 -14.07
N ARG A 31 -6.65 -4.93 -13.87
CA ARG A 31 -7.12 -6.07 -14.71
C ARG A 31 -8.60 -6.39 -14.43
N VAL A 32 -9.51 -6.04 -15.34
CA VAL A 32 -10.81 -6.72 -15.49
C VAL A 32 -11.11 -6.82 -16.99
N PHE A 33 -11.28 -8.04 -17.50
CA PHE A 33 -11.83 -8.27 -18.85
C PHE A 33 -13.33 -7.96 -18.82
N LEU A 34 -13.69 -6.71 -19.11
CA LEU A 34 -15.04 -6.31 -19.48
C LEU A 34 -15.09 -6.13 -21.00
N GLU A 35 -16.22 -6.46 -21.64
CA GLU A 35 -16.42 -6.23 -23.06
C GLU A 35 -16.11 -4.77 -23.42
N LYS A 36 -15.27 -4.58 -24.45
CA LYS A 36 -14.81 -3.26 -24.93
C LYS A 36 -15.98 -2.31 -25.22
N ASP A 37 -17.10 -2.86 -25.65
CA ASP A 37 -18.30 -2.09 -25.97
C ASP A 37 -19.00 -1.51 -24.74
N PHE A 38 -18.97 -2.24 -23.62
CA PHE A 38 -19.44 -1.73 -22.32
C PHE A 38 -18.50 -0.65 -21.80
N LEU A 39 -17.18 -0.86 -21.90
CA LEU A 39 -16.18 0.13 -21.47
C LEU A 39 -16.31 1.45 -22.22
N ASN A 40 -16.50 1.39 -23.54
CA ASN A 40 -16.66 2.58 -24.39
C ASN A 40 -17.97 3.33 -24.11
N LYS A 41 -19.07 2.61 -23.85
CA LYS A 41 -20.37 3.22 -23.51
C LYS A 41 -20.33 3.88 -22.13
N THR A 42 -19.69 3.25 -21.15
CA THR A 42 -19.49 3.83 -19.82
C THR A 42 -18.53 5.02 -19.88
N GLU A 43 -17.46 4.95 -20.66
CA GLU A 43 -16.53 6.07 -20.85
C GLU A 43 -17.21 7.27 -21.52
N ALA A 44 -17.98 7.04 -22.59
CA ALA A 44 -18.73 8.09 -23.28
C ALA A 44 -19.76 8.76 -22.34
N LEU A 45 -20.50 7.95 -21.59
CA LEU A 45 -21.55 8.46 -20.70
C LEU A 45 -20.98 9.24 -19.51
N VAL A 46 -19.85 8.80 -18.98
CA VAL A 46 -19.16 9.50 -17.89
C VAL A 46 -18.51 10.79 -18.41
N ARG A 47 -17.88 10.75 -19.58
CA ARG A 47 -17.34 11.95 -20.24
C ARG A 47 -18.43 13.00 -20.51
N ASP A 48 -19.65 12.57 -20.85
CA ASP A 48 -20.76 13.47 -21.15
C ASP A 48 -21.47 14.00 -19.89
N ARG A 49 -21.38 13.31 -18.74
CA ARG A 49 -22.21 13.61 -17.55
C ARG A 49 -21.44 13.96 -16.28
N VAL A 50 -20.15 13.65 -16.17
CA VAL A 50 -19.33 14.13 -15.05
C VAL A 50 -18.78 15.51 -15.40
N THR A 51 -19.14 16.51 -14.58
CA THR A 51 -18.67 17.88 -14.80
C THR A 51 -17.15 17.96 -14.65
N ALA A 52 -16.50 18.83 -15.43
CA ALA A 52 -15.06 19.08 -15.34
C ALA A 52 -14.60 19.40 -13.90
N GLU A 53 -15.50 19.95 -13.08
CA GLU A 53 -15.26 20.24 -11.67
C GLU A 53 -15.08 18.96 -10.81
N ILE A 54 -15.91 17.94 -11.00
CA ILE A 54 -15.80 16.66 -10.26
C ILE A 54 -14.53 15.91 -10.72
N PHE A 55 -14.25 15.90 -12.02
CA PHE A 55 -13.00 15.35 -12.54
C PHE A 55 -11.76 16.08 -11.99
N GLY A 56 -11.81 17.41 -11.88
CA GLY A 56 -10.73 18.21 -11.29
C GLY A 56 -10.46 17.83 -9.82
N LYS A 57 -11.52 17.55 -9.06
CA LYS A 57 -11.42 17.10 -7.66
C LYS A 57 -10.80 15.70 -7.53
N ILE A 58 -11.23 14.73 -8.34
CA ILE A 58 -10.76 13.32 -8.27
C ILE A 58 -9.36 13.12 -8.89
N THR A 59 -8.89 14.06 -9.71
CA THR A 59 -7.55 13.98 -10.32
C THR A 59 -6.45 14.54 -9.43
N LYS A 60 -6.80 15.15 -8.31
CA LYS A 60 -5.87 15.83 -7.42
C LYS A 60 -4.87 14.87 -6.80
N THR A 61 -3.60 15.27 -6.83
CA THR A 61 -2.52 14.56 -6.15
C THR A 61 -1.87 15.50 -5.15
N TYR A 62 -1.76 15.04 -3.91
CA TYR A 62 -1.05 15.72 -2.84
C TYR A 62 0.41 15.27 -2.81
N LYS A 63 1.31 16.19 -2.47
CA LYS A 63 2.64 15.80 -1.99
C LYS A 63 2.46 15.17 -0.61
N ILE A 64 3.04 14.00 -0.39
CA ILE A 64 3.05 13.34 0.93
C ILE A 64 4.17 13.98 1.77
N ASN A 65 3.77 14.66 2.85
CA ASN A 65 4.61 15.32 3.83
C ASN A 65 3.80 15.57 5.13
N GLU A 66 4.42 16.23 6.11
CA GLU A 66 3.81 16.52 7.42
C GLU A 66 2.51 17.35 7.32
N GLU A 67 2.38 18.17 6.28
CA GLU A 67 1.22 19.05 6.10
C GLU A 67 0.07 18.39 5.32
N THR A 68 0.29 17.22 4.72
CA THR A 68 -0.67 16.57 3.81
C THR A 68 -2.03 16.39 4.47
N LEU A 69 -2.06 15.84 5.69
CA LEU A 69 -3.32 15.58 6.40
C LEU A 69 -4.03 16.87 6.79
N ALA A 70 -3.28 17.91 7.17
CA ALA A 70 -3.86 19.22 7.46
C ALA A 70 -4.49 19.86 6.21
N LYS A 71 -3.87 19.69 5.03
CA LYS A 71 -4.42 20.16 3.75
C LYS A 71 -5.71 19.42 3.40
N ILE A 72 -5.70 18.08 3.46
CA ILE A 72 -6.88 17.25 3.16
C ILE A 72 -8.05 17.58 4.09
N LYS A 73 -7.79 17.85 5.38
CA LYS A 73 -8.84 18.20 6.35
C LYS A 73 -9.45 19.57 6.09
N LYS A 74 -8.68 20.54 5.61
CA LYS A 74 -9.17 21.90 5.29
C LYS A 74 -10.03 21.95 4.01
N GLU A 75 -9.97 20.92 3.19
CA GLU A 75 -10.68 20.89 1.92
C GLU A 75 -12.12 20.42 2.07
N ASN A 76 -13.00 21.14 1.39
CA ASN A 76 -14.43 20.85 1.33
C ASN A 76 -14.75 19.82 0.22
N GLU A 77 -14.04 18.69 0.26
CA GLU A 77 -14.27 17.52 -0.59
C GLU A 77 -15.04 16.45 0.20
N SER A 78 -15.83 15.62 -0.49
CA SER A 78 -16.46 14.46 0.13
C SER A 78 -15.41 13.44 0.61
N GLU A 79 -15.74 12.64 1.62
CA GLU A 79 -14.81 11.64 2.16
C GLU A 79 -14.36 10.63 1.09
N ASP A 80 -15.25 10.23 0.17
CA ASP A 80 -14.91 9.30 -0.92
C ASP A 80 -13.87 9.90 -1.88
N VAL A 81 -14.00 11.20 -2.20
CA VAL A 81 -13.02 11.91 -3.03
C VAL A 81 -11.67 12.00 -2.31
N LYS A 82 -11.67 12.25 -0.99
CA LYS A 82 -10.45 12.27 -0.18
C LYS A 82 -9.76 10.91 -0.17
N VAL A 83 -10.51 9.82 -0.02
CA VAL A 83 -9.98 8.45 -0.09
C VAL A 83 -9.29 8.20 -1.43
N ILE A 84 -9.95 8.50 -2.56
CA ILE A 84 -9.39 8.28 -3.90
C ILE A 84 -8.11 9.11 -4.10
N ASN A 85 -8.17 10.40 -3.77
CA ASN A 85 -7.04 11.30 -3.92
C ASN A 85 -5.86 10.88 -3.04
N LEU A 86 -6.12 10.39 -1.83
CA LEU A 86 -5.08 9.98 -0.89
C LEU A 86 -4.38 8.70 -1.34
N ILE A 87 -5.12 7.68 -1.79
CA ILE A 87 -4.57 6.47 -2.41
C ILE A 87 -3.66 6.86 -3.58
N LYS A 88 -4.16 7.69 -4.49
CA LYS A 88 -3.40 8.15 -5.65
C LYS A 88 -2.12 8.88 -5.26
N SER A 89 -2.20 9.71 -4.22
CA SER A 89 -1.06 10.49 -3.72
C SER A 89 0.01 9.60 -3.08
N ILE A 90 -0.39 8.59 -2.30
CA ILE A 90 0.54 7.62 -1.70
C ILE A 90 1.25 6.81 -2.80
N LYS A 91 0.50 6.27 -3.77
CA LYS A 91 1.08 5.52 -4.89
C LYS A 91 2.03 6.38 -5.73
N LYS A 92 1.64 7.62 -6.00
CA LYS A 92 2.48 8.58 -6.72
C LYS A 92 3.77 8.90 -5.94
N HIS A 93 3.69 9.11 -4.63
CA HIS A 93 4.87 9.34 -3.79
C HIS A 93 5.87 8.17 -3.84
N ALA A 94 5.37 6.94 -3.86
CA ALA A 94 6.22 5.75 -3.99
C ALA A 94 6.87 5.62 -5.39
N ILE A 95 6.22 6.11 -6.45
CA ILE A 95 6.75 6.08 -7.83
C ILE A 95 7.72 7.23 -8.11
N ASP A 96 7.41 8.43 -7.62
CA ASP A 96 8.14 9.66 -7.93
C ASP A 96 9.50 9.75 -7.22
N LYS A 97 9.75 8.93 -6.19
CA LYS A 97 11.09 8.81 -5.59
C LYS A 97 12.00 8.01 -6.53
N GLU A 98 13.03 8.68 -7.04
CA GLU A 98 14.01 8.13 -8.01
C GLU A 98 14.72 6.87 -7.48
N ASP A 99 14.98 6.81 -6.18
CA ASP A 99 15.34 5.59 -5.48
C ASP A 99 14.03 4.91 -5.05
N LYS A 100 13.72 3.77 -5.68
CA LYS A 100 12.57 2.92 -5.33
C LYS A 100 12.76 2.33 -3.94
N GLU A 101 12.65 3.18 -2.92
CA GLU A 101 12.84 2.81 -1.53
C GLU A 101 11.91 1.64 -1.22
N LYS A 102 12.46 0.47 -0.88
CA LYS A 102 11.70 -0.77 -0.68
C LYS A 102 10.57 -0.61 0.34
N TYR A 103 10.81 0.23 1.33
CA TYR A 103 9.80 0.63 2.29
C TYR A 103 8.60 1.37 1.65
N LEU A 104 8.84 2.31 0.73
CA LEU A 104 7.76 3.03 0.03
C LEU A 104 6.96 2.12 -0.90
N ILE A 105 7.61 1.12 -1.51
CA ILE A 105 6.89 0.07 -2.27
C ILE A 105 5.93 -0.68 -1.34
N SER A 106 6.40 -1.10 -0.17
CA SER A 106 5.56 -1.76 0.83
C SER A 106 4.36 -0.90 1.27
N ILE A 107 4.56 0.41 1.45
CA ILE A 107 3.48 1.35 1.74
C ILE A 107 2.48 1.43 0.57
N SER A 108 2.95 1.47 -0.67
CA SER A 108 2.09 1.46 -1.85
C SER A 108 1.24 0.19 -1.93
N GLU A 109 1.82 -0.98 -1.66
CA GLU A 109 1.08 -2.26 -1.63
C GLU A 109 0.02 -2.28 -0.54
N ARG A 110 0.33 -1.73 0.64
CA ARG A 110 -0.64 -1.59 1.74
C ARG A 110 -1.78 -0.66 1.37
N ALA A 111 -1.48 0.47 0.71
CA ALA A 111 -2.51 1.35 0.17
C ALA A 111 -3.37 0.64 -0.89
N ASP A 112 -2.79 -0.26 -1.69
CA ASP A 112 -3.53 -1.12 -2.62
C ASP A 112 -4.41 -2.16 -1.90
N GLY A 113 -3.96 -2.73 -0.78
CA GLY A 113 -4.80 -3.59 0.06
C GLY A 113 -6.00 -2.83 0.66
N ILE A 114 -5.79 -1.60 1.12
CA ILE A 114 -6.87 -0.73 1.63
C ILE A 114 -7.85 -0.36 0.50
N ARG A 115 -7.35 -0.03 -0.70
CA ARG A 115 -8.14 0.13 -1.94
C ARG A 115 -9.11 -1.03 -2.08
N GLU A 116 -8.58 -2.25 -2.12
CA GLU A 116 -9.34 -3.44 -2.47
C GLU A 116 -10.38 -3.78 -1.41
N ALA A 117 -10.05 -3.60 -0.13
CA ALA A 117 -11.01 -3.78 0.93
C ALA A 117 -12.15 -2.75 0.85
N PHE A 118 -11.85 -1.50 0.46
CA PHE A 118 -12.88 -0.48 0.23
C PHE A 118 -13.75 -0.82 -1.00
N GLU A 119 -13.16 -1.29 -2.11
CA GLU A 119 -13.91 -1.76 -3.30
C GLU A 119 -14.91 -2.85 -2.99
N LYS A 120 -14.43 -3.83 -2.21
CA LYS A 120 -15.20 -5.01 -1.82
C LYS A 120 -16.21 -4.68 -0.71
N GLN A 121 -16.37 -3.40 -0.36
CA GLN A 121 -17.25 -2.90 0.70
C GLN A 121 -16.96 -3.53 2.08
N GLN A 122 -15.73 -3.99 2.28
CA GLN A 122 -15.26 -4.55 3.56
C GLN A 122 -14.87 -3.45 4.54
N LEU A 123 -14.54 -2.25 4.04
CA LEU A 123 -14.29 -1.05 4.83
C LEU A 123 -15.31 0.04 4.49
N THR A 124 -15.69 0.81 5.50
CA THR A 124 -16.46 2.04 5.32
C THR A 124 -15.54 3.18 4.91
N THR A 125 -16.06 4.21 4.23
CA THR A 125 -15.27 5.38 3.80
C THR A 125 -14.47 6.00 4.95
N GLN A 126 -15.07 6.14 6.14
CA GLN A 126 -14.39 6.67 7.32
C GLN A 126 -13.22 5.78 7.78
N LYS A 127 -13.41 4.46 7.84
CA LYS A 127 -12.34 3.53 8.22
C LYS A 127 -11.22 3.49 7.17
N THR A 128 -11.59 3.55 5.89
CA THR A 128 -10.63 3.64 4.79
C THR A 128 -9.80 4.91 4.89
N LEU A 129 -10.45 6.06 5.14
CA LEU A 129 -9.75 7.33 5.28
C LEU A 129 -8.79 7.29 6.47
N LEU A 130 -9.23 6.81 7.64
CA LEU A 130 -8.36 6.65 8.81
C LEU A 130 -7.13 5.77 8.53
N ALA A 131 -7.31 4.61 7.90
CA ALA A 131 -6.21 3.71 7.57
C ALA A 131 -5.21 4.36 6.59
N LEU A 132 -5.69 5.17 5.63
CA LEU A 132 -4.82 5.92 4.72
C LEU A 132 -4.12 7.10 5.42
N GLU A 133 -4.79 7.79 6.35
CA GLU A 133 -4.17 8.83 7.17
C GLU A 133 -3.03 8.25 8.03
N GLU A 134 -3.24 7.08 8.62
CA GLU A 134 -2.22 6.35 9.37
C GLU A 134 -1.00 6.01 8.49
N LEU A 135 -1.21 5.55 7.26
CA LEU A 135 -0.11 5.33 6.31
C LEU A 135 0.68 6.61 6.03
N VAL A 136 0.02 7.75 5.86
CA VAL A 136 0.72 9.04 5.66
C VAL A 136 1.53 9.45 6.89
N VAL A 137 0.98 9.27 8.09
CA VAL A 137 1.72 9.52 9.33
C VAL A 137 2.94 8.60 9.41
N GLU A 138 2.79 7.33 9.06
CA GLU A 138 3.86 6.34 9.04
C GLU A 138 4.98 6.75 8.09
N VAL A 139 4.66 7.14 6.84
CA VAL A 139 5.63 7.65 5.85
C VAL A 139 6.39 8.86 6.37
N ASN A 140 5.72 9.82 7.00
CA ASN A 140 6.40 11.01 7.52
C ASN A 140 7.34 10.66 8.68
N LYS A 141 6.89 9.79 9.60
CA LYS A 141 7.73 9.33 10.72
C LYS A 141 8.91 8.50 10.23
N SER A 142 8.70 7.67 9.22
CA SER A 142 9.73 6.79 8.67
C SER A 142 10.82 7.60 7.96
N GLU A 143 10.45 8.63 7.19
CA GLU A 143 11.41 9.54 6.56
C GLU A 143 12.27 10.29 7.60
N GLN A 144 11.66 10.71 8.70
CA GLN A 144 12.40 11.36 9.79
C GLN A 144 13.31 10.36 10.51
N LEU A 145 12.81 9.18 10.86
CA LEU A 145 13.58 8.15 11.57
C LEU A 145 14.76 7.65 10.73
N LYS A 146 14.57 7.48 9.41
CA LYS A 146 15.64 7.11 8.47
C LYS A 146 16.77 8.15 8.47
N LYS A 147 16.42 9.44 8.47
CA LYS A 147 17.39 10.55 8.55
C LYS A 147 18.12 10.56 9.90
N ASP A 148 17.38 10.44 10.99
CA ASP A 148 17.93 10.51 12.35
C ASP A 148 18.87 9.33 12.65
N LYS A 149 18.57 8.15 12.10
CA LYS A 149 19.34 6.92 12.27
C LYS A 149 20.44 6.72 11.23
N GLY A 150 20.42 7.47 10.12
CA GLY A 150 21.38 7.32 9.03
C GLY A 150 21.32 5.95 8.34
N PHE A 151 20.16 5.30 8.31
CA PHE A 151 20.00 4.00 7.65
C PHE A 151 19.94 4.14 6.13
N ASP A 152 20.55 3.19 5.42
CA ASP A 152 20.28 2.97 4.00
C ASP A 152 18.87 2.37 3.80
N ASP A 153 18.38 2.42 2.56
CA ASP A 153 17.03 2.00 2.19
C ASP A 153 16.70 0.56 2.59
N GLN A 154 17.65 -0.36 2.41
CA GLN A 154 17.43 -1.77 2.67
C GLN A 154 17.44 -2.04 4.18
N THR A 155 18.40 -1.46 4.91
CA THR A 155 18.43 -1.54 6.39
C THR A 155 17.16 -0.96 7.00
N PHE A 156 16.70 0.20 6.50
CA PHE A 156 15.49 0.84 6.99
C PHE A 156 14.23 0.00 6.72
N PHE A 157 14.13 -0.61 5.54
CA PHE A 157 13.03 -1.50 5.19
C PHE A 157 12.98 -2.71 6.13
N ILE A 158 14.11 -3.39 6.33
CA ILE A 158 14.22 -4.54 7.24
C ILE A 158 13.80 -4.13 8.66
N TYR A 159 14.33 -3.02 9.17
CA TYR A 159 13.98 -2.47 10.49
C TYR A 159 12.47 -2.24 10.65
N SER A 160 11.86 -1.62 9.65
CA SER A 160 10.43 -1.28 9.70
C SER A 160 9.56 -2.54 9.64
N LEU A 161 9.94 -3.52 8.82
CA LEU A 161 9.25 -4.81 8.74
C LEU A 161 9.38 -5.62 10.04
N LEU A 162 10.55 -5.56 10.70
CA LEU A 162 10.74 -6.17 12.02
C LEU A 162 9.82 -5.54 13.05
N LYS A 163 9.75 -4.20 13.10
CA LYS A 163 8.83 -3.50 14.00
C LYS A 163 7.38 -3.87 13.71
N GLU A 164 6.96 -3.88 12.45
CA GLU A 164 5.58 -4.20 12.09
C GLU A 164 5.17 -5.61 12.57
N ILE A 165 6.04 -6.60 12.42
CA ILE A 165 5.70 -8.00 12.69
C ILE A 165 5.93 -8.37 14.17
N PHE A 166 6.88 -7.71 14.84
CA PHE A 166 7.34 -8.10 16.17
C PHE A 166 7.21 -7.01 17.23
N ASP A 167 6.45 -5.92 16.98
CA ASP A 167 6.27 -4.78 17.92
C ASP A 167 5.96 -5.23 19.36
N GLU A 168 5.19 -6.32 19.48
CA GLU A 168 4.71 -6.91 20.73
C GLU A 168 5.82 -7.54 21.61
N TYR A 169 6.97 -7.88 21.03
CA TYR A 169 7.99 -8.70 21.69
C TYR A 169 9.09 -7.90 22.40
N ASP A 170 8.98 -6.57 22.44
CA ASP A 170 10.00 -5.66 23.00
C ASP A 170 11.43 -6.12 22.66
N LEU A 171 11.63 -6.38 21.35
CA LEU A 171 12.93 -6.77 20.84
C LEU A 171 13.86 -5.58 21.01
N GLN A 172 14.63 -5.61 22.11
CA GLN A 172 15.49 -4.51 22.57
C GLN A 172 16.47 -3.98 21.50
N ASP A 173 16.68 -4.69 20.39
CA ASP A 173 17.51 -4.14 19.32
C ASP A 173 17.06 -4.53 17.89
N PHE A 174 15.90 -3.99 17.48
CA PHE A 174 15.47 -4.01 16.08
C PHE A 174 16.50 -3.44 15.11
N GLU A 175 17.29 -2.46 15.57
CA GLU A 175 18.32 -1.81 14.76
C GLU A 175 19.48 -2.76 14.49
N GLU A 176 20.05 -3.38 15.53
CA GLU A 176 21.13 -4.36 15.33
C GLU A 176 20.67 -5.59 14.56
N THR A 177 19.43 -6.02 14.77
CA THR A 177 18.83 -7.11 13.98
C THR A 177 18.71 -6.73 12.51
N ALA A 178 18.27 -5.51 12.20
CA ALA A 178 18.15 -5.04 10.83
C ALA A 178 19.51 -4.98 10.12
N LYS A 179 20.54 -4.45 10.80
CA LYS A 179 21.91 -4.44 10.28
C LYS A 179 22.45 -5.85 10.06
N GLY A 180 22.20 -6.75 11.02
CA GLY A 180 22.58 -8.16 10.93
C GLY A 180 21.96 -8.86 9.72
N VAL A 181 20.65 -8.70 9.53
CA VAL A 181 19.93 -9.24 8.37
C VAL A 181 20.45 -8.63 7.07
N LYS A 182 20.69 -7.30 7.01
CA LYS A 182 21.29 -6.65 5.83
C LYS A 182 22.65 -7.26 5.49
N GLY A 183 23.50 -7.53 6.49
CA GLY A 183 24.80 -8.16 6.29
C GLY A 183 24.72 -9.57 5.67
N LEU A 184 23.61 -10.29 5.86
CA LEU A 184 23.40 -11.59 5.20
C LEU A 184 23.18 -11.42 3.69
N PHE A 185 22.55 -10.34 3.22
CA PHE A 185 22.43 -10.07 1.79
C PHE A 185 23.79 -9.83 1.13
N ASP A 186 24.73 -9.21 1.83
CA ASP A 186 26.10 -9.03 1.34
C ASP A 186 26.83 -10.39 1.20
N LYS A 187 26.52 -11.37 2.06
CA LYS A 187 27.05 -12.75 2.00
C LYS A 187 26.45 -13.56 0.84
N TYR A 188 25.23 -13.24 0.42
CA TYR A 188 24.47 -13.96 -0.62
C TYR A 188 24.08 -13.03 -1.78
N PRO A 189 25.04 -12.42 -2.51
CA PRO A 189 24.76 -11.36 -3.49
C PRO A 189 23.97 -11.84 -4.72
N TYR A 190 23.93 -13.14 -5.00
CA TYR A 190 23.23 -13.72 -6.16
C TYR A 190 21.92 -14.41 -5.78
N PHE A 191 21.37 -14.14 -4.60
CA PHE A 191 20.16 -14.79 -4.10
C PHE A 191 18.96 -14.69 -5.05
N THR A 192 18.85 -13.62 -5.83
CA THR A 192 17.77 -13.42 -6.82
C THR A 192 17.85 -14.42 -7.98
N SER A 193 19.07 -14.68 -8.47
CA SER A 193 19.32 -15.60 -9.60
C SER A 193 19.61 -17.05 -9.20
N ASN A 194 19.93 -17.30 -7.92
CA ASN A 194 20.39 -18.61 -7.43
C ASN A 194 19.51 -19.11 -6.28
N SER A 195 18.68 -20.11 -6.57
CA SER A 195 17.76 -20.72 -5.61
C SER A 195 18.44 -21.33 -4.39
N LYS A 196 19.68 -21.83 -4.53
CA LYS A 196 20.47 -22.34 -3.41
C LYS A 196 20.85 -21.20 -2.46
N GLN A 197 21.36 -20.08 -2.99
CA GLN A 197 21.68 -18.91 -2.18
C GLN A 197 20.43 -18.31 -1.52
N LYS A 198 19.30 -18.23 -2.24
CA LYS A 198 18.02 -17.77 -1.66
C LYS A 198 17.60 -18.61 -0.45
N ARG A 199 17.71 -19.94 -0.57
CA ARG A 199 17.36 -20.87 0.51
C ARG A 199 18.32 -20.73 1.70
N GLU A 200 19.62 -20.62 1.45
CA GLU A 200 20.63 -20.45 2.50
C GLU A 200 20.48 -19.10 3.22
N LEU A 201 20.24 -18.02 2.49
CA LEU A 201 19.90 -16.70 3.04
C LEU A 201 18.66 -16.77 3.93
N GLY A 202 17.59 -17.43 3.45
CA GLY A 202 16.36 -17.60 4.23
C GLY A 202 16.61 -18.36 5.53
N ALA A 203 17.40 -19.43 5.49
CA ALA A 203 17.77 -20.21 6.67
C ALA A 203 18.61 -19.41 7.68
N ASP A 204 19.57 -18.63 7.20
CA ASP A 204 20.41 -17.78 8.06
C ASP A 204 19.59 -16.65 8.73
N ILE A 205 18.66 -16.02 7.99
CA ILE A 205 17.72 -15.03 8.54
C ILE A 205 16.82 -15.69 9.59
N TYR A 206 16.27 -16.87 9.29
CA TYR A 206 15.42 -17.62 10.19
C TYR A 206 16.14 -17.95 11.51
N ALA A 207 17.37 -18.45 11.41
CA ALA A 207 18.20 -18.77 12.56
C ALA A 207 18.56 -17.52 13.38
N MET A 208 18.81 -16.38 12.73
CA MET A 208 19.06 -15.11 13.42
C MET A 208 17.84 -14.65 14.23
N LEU A 209 16.64 -14.74 13.65
CA LEU A 209 15.41 -14.32 14.31
C LEU A 209 14.99 -15.25 15.46
N LEU A 210 15.17 -16.56 15.31
CA LEU A 210 14.90 -17.51 16.40
C LEU A 210 15.86 -17.34 17.59
N LYS A 211 17.13 -17.01 17.34
CA LYS A 211 18.10 -16.75 18.43
C LYS A 211 17.73 -15.54 19.29
N ILE A 212 17.02 -14.57 18.71
CA ILE A 212 16.52 -13.41 19.44
C ILE A 212 15.41 -13.84 20.42
N GLU A 213 14.61 -14.85 20.05
CA GLU A 213 13.52 -15.38 20.85
C GLU A 213 13.97 -16.25 22.02
N GLU A 214 14.98 -17.13 21.84
CA GLU A 214 15.51 -18.03 22.89
C GLU A 214 15.90 -17.27 24.17
N ASN A 215 16.18 -15.97 24.05
CA ASN A 215 16.56 -15.12 25.17
C ASN A 215 15.38 -14.45 25.90
N LYS A 216 14.13 -14.46 25.39
CA LYS A 216 13.07 -13.53 25.89
C LYS A 216 11.60 -13.98 25.90
N VAL A 217 11.16 -15.03 25.21
CA VAL A 217 9.71 -15.37 25.13
C VAL A 217 9.40 -16.71 25.81
N LYS A 218 8.40 -16.73 26.72
CA LYS A 218 7.97 -17.92 27.47
C LYS A 218 6.96 -18.81 26.73
N ASP A 219 6.35 -18.33 25.66
CA ASP A 219 5.36 -19.06 24.84
C ASP A 219 5.83 -19.13 23.38
N SER A 220 6.45 -20.26 23.00
CA SER A 220 7.11 -20.44 21.69
C SER A 220 6.15 -20.75 20.53
N ASN A 221 4.82 -20.69 20.74
CA ASN A 221 3.85 -21.19 19.75
C ASN A 221 3.43 -20.16 18.68
N ASP A 222 3.72 -18.86 18.85
CA ASP A 222 3.29 -17.79 17.93
C ASP A 222 4.43 -17.15 17.11
N ILE A 223 5.68 -17.54 17.37
CA ILE A 223 6.86 -16.95 16.73
C ILE A 223 7.10 -17.49 15.31
N PHE A 224 6.94 -18.80 15.11
CA PHE A 224 7.25 -19.48 13.84
C PHE A 224 6.43 -18.89 12.69
N PRO A 225 5.10 -18.65 12.84
CA PRO A 225 4.31 -17.98 11.82
C PRO A 225 4.78 -16.55 11.54
N LYS A 226 5.20 -15.79 12.57
CA LYS A 226 5.68 -14.41 12.43
C LYS A 226 7.03 -14.34 11.71
N VAL A 227 7.98 -15.21 12.06
CA VAL A 227 9.26 -15.33 11.34
C VAL A 227 9.03 -15.75 9.90
N ASN A 228 8.13 -16.70 9.64
CA ASN A 228 7.79 -17.10 8.27
C ASN A 228 7.21 -15.92 7.48
N LYS A 229 6.23 -15.21 8.05
CA LYS A 229 5.65 -14.00 7.46
C LYS A 229 6.70 -12.93 7.17
N PHE A 230 7.67 -12.74 8.07
CA PHE A 230 8.77 -11.80 7.88
C PHE A 230 9.63 -12.18 6.68
N VAL A 231 10.09 -13.44 6.61
CA VAL A 231 10.95 -13.92 5.53
C VAL A 231 10.23 -13.87 4.18
N GLU A 232 8.96 -14.25 4.13
CA GLU A 232 8.13 -14.16 2.91
C GLU A 232 8.05 -12.71 2.41
N ARG A 233 7.61 -11.78 3.26
CA ARG A 233 7.47 -10.36 2.87
C ARG A 233 8.80 -9.72 2.52
N LEU A 234 9.86 -10.06 3.23
CA LEU A 234 11.21 -9.58 2.95
C LEU A 234 11.66 -10.01 1.56
N PHE A 235 11.43 -11.27 1.17
CA PHE A 235 11.79 -11.75 -0.15
C PHE A 235 10.88 -11.25 -1.25
N ASP A 236 9.57 -11.14 -1.05
CA ASP A 236 8.67 -10.62 -2.07
C ASP A 236 9.07 -9.19 -2.48
N LEU A 237 9.38 -8.33 -1.49
CA LEU A 237 9.73 -6.94 -1.74
C LEU A 237 11.18 -6.74 -2.23
N LEU A 238 12.08 -7.69 -1.99
CA LEU A 238 13.48 -7.62 -2.42
C LEU A 238 13.78 -8.38 -3.73
N ASN A 239 12.83 -9.15 -4.28
CA ASN A 239 13.02 -9.85 -5.55
C ASN A 239 12.58 -9.05 -6.80
N ASP A 240 11.95 -7.88 -6.62
CA ASP A 240 11.59 -6.92 -7.69
C ASP A 240 12.62 -5.79 -7.87
#